data_AF-A0A3M2D3H6-F1
#
_entry.id   AF-A0A3M2D3H6-F1
#
_cell.length_a   1.000
_cell.length_b   1.000
_cell.length_c   1.000
_cell.angle_alpha   90.00
_cell.angle_beta   90.00
_cell.angle_gamma   90.00
#
_symmetry.space_group_name_H-M   'P 1'
#
loop_
_entity.id
_entity.type
_entity.pdbx_description
1 polymer ?
#
loop_
_entity_poly.entity_id
_entity_poly.type
_entity_poly.pdbx_seq_one_letter_code
_entity_poly.pdbx_strand_id
1 'polypeptide(L)'
;MKTLEEQTRSSPERRRYMLVAFLLATLIVGAGVYVFLSIPTTEEIERRSLEGAVREGSPEFEVLTRKISISTDEENTKEATTALGTIVMFIAGKIRNMTGKNITGLEVKVAVVDQLNKPVKERVLTVVPTQKEVLKPEEVMPVRVMIDGFRKDDDRANVRWKVTAIKVQD
;
A
#
# COMPACT_ATOMS: atom_id res chain seq x y z
N MET A 1 -54.21 -36.26 -23.76
CA MET A 1 -53.06 -36.69 -22.95
C MET A 1 -51.83 -36.59 -23.85
N LYS A 2 -51.12 -35.45 -23.84
CA LYS A 2 -49.87 -35.27 -24.61
C LYS A 2 -48.75 -35.92 -23.79
N THR A 3 -48.02 -36.83 -24.42
CA THR A 3 -46.95 -37.64 -23.84
C THR A 3 -45.81 -36.75 -23.34
N LEU A 4 -45.27 -37.11 -22.17
CA LEU A 4 -44.15 -36.46 -21.49
C LEU A 4 -42.84 -36.41 -22.32
N GLU A 5 -42.79 -37.07 -23.48
CA GLU A 5 -41.62 -37.12 -24.36
C GLU A 5 -41.45 -35.89 -25.29
N GLU A 6 -42.48 -35.07 -25.48
CA GLU A 6 -42.38 -33.93 -26.42
C GLU A 6 -41.72 -32.69 -25.78
N GLN A 7 -41.56 -32.66 -24.46
CA GLN A 7 -40.92 -31.54 -23.76
C GLN A 7 -39.38 -31.57 -23.80
N THR A 8 -38.76 -32.65 -24.27
CA THR A 8 -37.30 -32.82 -24.36
C THR A 8 -36.72 -32.66 -25.77
N ARG A 9 -37.53 -32.34 -26.79
CA ARG A 9 -37.00 -31.87 -28.09
C ARG A 9 -36.73 -30.37 -28.01
N SER A 10 -35.58 -29.99 -27.42
CA SER A 10 -35.06 -28.65 -27.66
C SER A 10 -34.88 -28.48 -29.17
N SER A 11 -35.62 -27.56 -29.79
CA SER A 11 -35.47 -27.29 -31.22
C SER A 11 -34.00 -26.99 -31.55
N PRO A 12 -33.48 -27.41 -32.72
CA PRO A 12 -32.08 -27.17 -33.10
C PRO A 12 -31.69 -25.69 -33.01
N GLU A 13 -32.66 -24.79 -33.22
CA GLU A 13 -32.51 -23.34 -33.04
C GLU A 13 -32.25 -22.96 -31.59
N ARG A 14 -33.02 -23.48 -30.62
CA ARG A 14 -32.82 -23.20 -29.18
C ARG A 14 -31.46 -23.71 -28.69
N ARG A 15 -31.02 -24.88 -29.18
CA ARG A 15 -29.69 -25.42 -28.89
C ARG A 15 -28.58 -24.54 -29.47
N ARG A 16 -28.77 -24.00 -30.68
CA ARG A 16 -27.84 -23.05 -31.29
C ARG A 16 -27.74 -21.75 -30.48
N TYR A 17 -28.87 -21.19 -30.03
CA TYR A 17 -28.86 -19.99 -29.18
C TYR A 17 -28.20 -20.24 -27.82
N MET A 18 -28.43 -21.39 -27.19
CA MET A 18 -27.76 -21.74 -25.94
C MET A 18 -26.24 -21.87 -26.11
N LEU A 19 -25.77 -22.47 -27.21
CA LEU A 19 -24.34 -22.57 -27.51
C LEU A 19 -23.69 -21.21 -27.74
N VAL A 20 -24.36 -20.33 -28.51
CA VAL A 20 -23.86 -18.96 -28.74
C VAL A 20 -23.83 -18.17 -27.43
N ALA A 21 -24.88 -18.25 -26.61
CA ALA A 21 -24.93 -17.57 -25.32
C ALA A 21 -23.84 -18.08 -24.35
N PHE A 22 -23.58 -19.39 -24.32
CA PHE A 22 -22.53 -19.98 -23.52
C PHE A 22 -21.13 -19.53 -23.95
N LEU A 23 -20.86 -19.50 -25.26
CA LEU A 23 -19.59 -19.02 -25.80
C LEU A 23 -19.38 -17.54 -25.46
N LEU A 24 -20.43 -16.72 -25.62
CA LEU A 24 -20.38 -15.29 -25.29
C LEU A 24 -20.09 -15.07 -23.80
N ALA A 25 -20.78 -15.80 -22.92
CA ALA A 25 -20.57 -15.74 -21.48
C ALA A 25 -19.14 -16.15 -21.09
N THR A 26 -18.63 -17.23 -21.69
CA THR A 26 -17.25 -17.71 -21.47
C THR A 26 -16.23 -16.66 -21.89
N LEU A 27 -16.46 -15.98 -23.02
CA LEU A 27 -15.56 -14.95 -23.54
C LEU A 27 -15.53 -13.70 -22.63
N ILE A 28 -16.70 -13.29 -22.11
CA ILE A 28 -16.80 -12.17 -21.17
C ILE A 28 -16.08 -12.50 -19.85
N VAL A 29 -16.31 -13.69 -19.29
CA VAL A 29 -15.63 -14.12 -18.05
C VAL A 29 -14.13 -14.25 -18.28
N GLY A 30 -13.70 -14.85 -19.39
CA GLY A 30 -12.29 -14.98 -19.75
C GLY A 30 -11.61 -13.61 -19.88
N ALA A 31 -12.25 -12.64 -20.54
CA ALA A 31 -11.76 -11.28 -20.64
C ALA A 31 -11.65 -10.61 -19.26
N GLY A 32 -12.66 -10.80 -18.39
CA GLY A 32 -12.65 -10.26 -17.03
C GLY A 32 -11.50 -10.81 -16.17
N VAL A 33 -11.27 -12.13 -16.23
CA VAL A 33 -10.15 -12.79 -15.53
C VAL A 33 -8.81 -12.30 -16.08
N TYR A 34 -8.67 -12.18 -17.39
CA TYR A 34 -7.44 -11.69 -18.02
C TYR A 34 -7.11 -10.25 -17.58
N VAL A 35 -8.11 -9.36 -17.55
CA VAL A 35 -7.93 -7.99 -17.06
C VAL A 35 -7.52 -8.00 -15.58
N PHE A 36 -8.18 -8.79 -14.73
CA PHE A 36 -7.85 -8.88 -13.32
C PHE A 36 -6.40 -9.37 -13.07
N LEU A 37 -5.96 -10.39 -13.82
CA LEU A 37 -4.59 -10.91 -13.75
C LEU A 37 -3.52 -9.93 -14.29
N SER A 38 -3.94 -8.94 -15.10
CA SER A 38 -3.02 -7.94 -15.66
C SER A 38 -2.81 -6.74 -14.73
N ILE A 39 -3.53 -6.65 -13.61
CA ILE A 39 -3.35 -5.58 -12.62
C ILE A 39 -2.11 -5.91 -11.77
N PRO A 40 -1.05 -5.07 -11.80
CA PRO A 40 0.16 -5.32 -11.03
C PRO A 40 -0.12 -5.33 -9.52
N THR A 41 0.61 -6.16 -8.79
CA THR A 41 0.50 -6.23 -7.32
C THR A 41 1.11 -5.01 -6.65
N THR A 42 0.70 -4.71 -5.41
CA THR A 42 1.27 -3.60 -4.63
C THR A 42 2.78 -3.74 -4.45
N GLU A 43 3.30 -4.94 -4.18
CA GLU A 43 4.75 -5.17 -4.05
C GLU A 43 5.51 -4.85 -5.34
N GLU A 44 4.93 -5.18 -6.49
CA GLU A 44 5.54 -4.92 -7.79
C GLU A 44 5.54 -3.42 -8.13
N ILE A 45 4.47 -2.70 -7.77
CA ILE A 45 4.40 -1.24 -7.86
C ILE A 45 5.46 -0.60 -6.96
N GLU A 46 5.58 -1.04 -5.71
CA GLU A 46 6.58 -0.52 -4.76
C GLU A 46 8.01 -0.73 -5.27
N ARG A 47 8.34 -1.96 -5.69
CA ARG A 47 9.66 -2.28 -6.24
C ARG A 47 9.99 -1.39 -7.43
N ARG A 48 9.10 -1.31 -8.43
CA ARG A 48 9.31 -0.49 -9.64
C ARG A 48 9.39 1.00 -9.32
N SER A 49 8.61 1.48 -8.36
CA SER A 49 8.62 2.89 -7.98
C SER A 49 9.94 3.33 -7.36
N LEU A 50 10.62 2.42 -6.64
CA LEU A 50 11.90 2.66 -5.99
C LEU A 50 13.11 2.30 -6.87
N GLU A 51 12.91 1.81 -8.09
CA GLU A 51 14.00 1.61 -9.06
C GLU A 51 14.67 2.95 -9.38
N GLY A 52 15.99 3.03 -9.16
CA GLY A 52 16.77 4.27 -9.29
C GLY A 52 16.61 5.25 -8.13
N ALA A 53 15.93 4.88 -7.05
CA ALA A 53 15.89 5.69 -5.83
C ALA A 53 17.28 5.74 -5.18
N VAL A 54 17.64 6.91 -4.66
CA VAL A 54 18.80 7.06 -3.79
C VAL A 54 18.47 6.46 -2.42
N ARG A 55 19.46 5.80 -1.82
CA ARG A 55 19.33 5.13 -0.51
C ARG A 55 20.40 5.62 0.46
N GLU A 56 20.21 5.27 1.73
CA GLU A 56 21.14 5.59 2.81
C GLU A 56 22.60 5.27 2.45
N GLY A 57 23.51 6.17 2.84
CA GLY A 57 24.95 6.05 2.61
C GLY A 57 25.47 6.82 1.40
N SER A 58 24.61 7.34 0.53
CA SER A 58 25.05 8.24 -0.55
C SER A 58 25.01 9.72 -0.12
N PRO A 59 25.94 10.57 -0.59
CA PRO A 59 25.88 12.01 -0.33
C PRO A 59 24.61 12.68 -0.85
N GLU A 60 24.12 12.21 -2.01
CA GLU A 60 22.89 12.72 -2.61
C GLU A 60 21.67 12.46 -1.72
N PHE A 61 21.60 11.27 -1.12
CA PHE A 61 20.56 10.92 -0.17
C PHE A 61 20.54 11.87 1.02
N GLU A 62 21.69 12.16 1.63
CA GLU A 62 21.78 13.06 2.77
C GLU A 62 21.27 14.48 2.45
N VAL A 63 21.57 14.99 1.25
CA VAL A 63 21.10 16.31 0.80
C VAL A 63 19.58 16.32 0.62
N LEU A 64 19.01 15.28 0.03
CA LEU A 64 17.57 15.17 -0.19
C LEU A 64 16.81 14.96 1.12
N THR A 65 17.28 14.08 2.00
CA THR A 65 16.59 13.78 3.28
C THR A 65 16.52 15.01 4.19
N ARG A 66 17.54 15.88 4.21
CA ARG A 66 17.50 17.15 4.97
C ARG A 66 16.38 18.09 4.52
N LYS A 67 15.88 17.90 3.29
CA LYS A 67 14.78 18.65 2.69
C LYS A 67 13.45 17.90 2.75
N ILE A 68 13.35 16.84 3.55
CA ILE A 68 12.10 16.16 3.86
C ILE A 68 11.85 16.33 5.35
N SER A 69 10.75 16.98 5.70
CA SER A 69 10.32 17.12 7.09
C SER A 69 9.25 16.10 7.40
N ILE A 70 9.45 15.29 8.45
CA ILE A 70 8.45 14.35 8.95
C ILE A 70 8.14 14.71 10.39
N SER A 71 6.85 14.87 10.70
CA SER A 71 6.36 15.14 12.04
C SER A 71 5.31 14.12 12.44
N THR A 72 5.33 13.71 13.71
CA THR A 72 4.28 12.85 14.28
C THR A 72 3.06 13.69 14.60
N ASP A 73 1.88 13.15 14.31
CA ASP A 73 0.59 13.70 14.71
C ASP A 73 0.14 12.92 15.96
N GLU A 74 0.45 13.48 17.14
CA GLU A 74 0.18 12.83 18.43
C GLU A 74 -1.32 12.68 18.69
N GLU A 75 -2.14 13.64 18.25
CA GLU A 75 -3.59 13.60 18.42
C GLU A 75 -4.23 12.43 17.68
N ASN A 76 -3.67 12.07 16.51
CA ASN A 76 -4.16 10.98 15.67
C ASN A 76 -3.37 9.67 15.83
N THR A 77 -2.31 9.67 16.64
CA THR A 77 -1.57 8.46 16.99
C THR A 77 -2.30 7.75 18.13
N LYS A 78 -2.70 6.48 17.91
CA LYS A 78 -3.55 5.72 18.84
C LYS A 78 -3.03 4.32 19.06
N GLU A 79 -3.27 3.79 20.26
CA GLU A 79 -3.04 2.38 20.58
C GLU A 79 -4.38 1.65 20.76
N ALA A 80 -4.42 0.38 20.39
CA ALA A 80 -5.55 -0.51 20.66
C ALA A 80 -5.04 -1.88 21.10
N THR A 81 -5.81 -2.56 21.95
CA THR A 81 -5.55 -3.95 22.32
C THR A 81 -6.27 -4.87 21.34
N THR A 82 -5.57 -5.86 20.79
CA THR A 82 -6.13 -6.88 19.91
C THR A 82 -6.88 -7.94 20.72
N ALA A 83 -7.70 -8.75 20.05
CA ALA A 83 -8.38 -9.87 20.71
C ALA A 83 -7.42 -10.90 21.34
N LEU A 84 -6.18 -10.96 20.88
CA LEU A 84 -5.13 -11.86 21.40
C LEU A 84 -4.33 -11.23 22.55
N GLY A 85 -4.69 -10.03 23.00
CA GLY A 85 -4.03 -9.33 24.12
C GLY A 85 -2.71 -8.65 23.75
N THR A 86 -2.33 -8.64 22.47
CA THR A 86 -1.23 -7.79 21.97
C THR A 86 -1.73 -6.37 21.73
N ILE A 87 -0.80 -5.42 21.61
CA ILE A 87 -1.09 -4.03 21.30
C ILE A 87 -0.77 -3.78 19.81
N VAL A 88 -1.63 -2.98 19.18
CA VAL A 88 -1.40 -2.39 17.86
C VAL A 88 -1.39 -0.87 18.00
N MET A 89 -0.44 -0.23 17.34
CA MET A 89 -0.34 1.22 17.26
C MET A 89 -0.66 1.69 15.84
N PHE A 90 -1.58 2.65 15.75
CA PHE A 90 -1.86 3.44 14.56
C PHE A 90 -1.10 4.75 14.69
N ILE A 91 0.00 4.86 13.96
CA ILE A 91 0.90 6.02 14.00
C ILE A 91 0.52 6.95 12.86
N ALA A 92 0.22 8.21 13.20
CA ALA A 92 -0.08 9.26 12.24
C ALA A 92 1.08 10.27 12.17
N GLY A 93 1.30 10.82 10.98
CA GLY A 93 2.29 11.85 10.78
C GLY A 93 2.01 12.70 9.55
N LYS A 94 2.88 13.68 9.31
CA LYS A 94 2.84 14.56 8.14
C LYS A 94 4.23 14.62 7.53
N ILE A 95 4.29 14.40 6.21
CA ILE A 95 5.52 14.49 5.42
C ILE A 95 5.41 15.74 4.55
N ARG A 96 6.42 16.62 4.61
CA ARG A 96 6.55 17.80 3.75
C ARG A 96 7.75 17.64 2.83
N ASN A 97 7.52 17.89 1.55
CA ASN A 97 8.58 17.92 0.54
C ASN A 97 9.13 19.35 0.39
N MET A 98 10.39 19.57 0.76
CA MET A 98 11.11 20.84 0.56
C MET A 98 12.30 20.68 -0.41
N THR A 99 12.30 19.60 -1.21
CA THR A 99 13.42 19.27 -2.10
C THR A 99 13.53 20.22 -3.30
N GLY A 100 12.42 20.87 -3.66
CA GLY A 100 12.26 21.63 -4.90
C GLY A 100 11.94 20.75 -6.12
N LYS A 101 11.84 19.42 -5.94
CA LYS A 101 11.56 18.43 -6.99
C LYS A 101 10.29 17.65 -6.68
N ASN A 102 9.70 17.01 -7.68
CA ASN A 102 8.63 16.04 -7.46
C ASN A 102 9.22 14.77 -6.85
N ILE A 103 8.66 14.30 -5.73
CA ILE A 103 9.02 13.00 -5.17
C ILE A 103 8.06 11.97 -5.76
N THR A 104 8.62 10.99 -6.48
CA THR A 104 7.89 9.90 -7.16
C THR A 104 8.12 8.53 -6.52
N GLY A 105 9.07 8.46 -5.59
CA GLY A 105 9.30 7.29 -4.73
C GLY A 105 9.78 7.76 -3.36
N LEU A 106 9.12 7.30 -2.30
CA LEU A 106 9.52 7.62 -0.93
C LEU A 106 9.29 6.42 -0.04
N GLU A 107 10.37 5.90 0.54
CA GLU A 107 10.36 4.83 1.52
C GLU A 107 10.71 5.41 2.88
N VAL A 108 9.90 5.10 3.89
CA VAL A 108 10.13 5.54 5.27
C VAL A 108 10.14 4.34 6.20
N LYS A 109 11.01 4.39 7.20
CA LYS A 109 11.01 3.54 8.37
C LYS A 109 10.39 4.29 9.53
N VAL A 110 9.44 3.64 10.20
CA VAL A 110 8.82 4.12 11.44
C VAL A 110 9.17 3.14 12.53
N ALA A 111 9.75 3.64 13.61
CA ALA A 111 10.11 2.84 14.78
C ALA A 111 9.42 3.42 16.02
N VAL A 112 8.81 2.54 16.81
CA VAL A 112 8.45 2.87 18.19
C VAL A 112 9.64 2.48 19.05
N VAL A 113 10.14 3.44 19.83
CA VAL A 113 11.35 3.31 20.62
C VAL A 113 11.07 3.43 22.12
N ASP A 114 11.90 2.77 22.91
CA ASP A 114 11.88 2.85 24.38
C ASP A 114 12.50 4.16 24.90
N GLN A 115 12.49 4.36 26.22
CA GLN A 115 13.10 5.53 26.87
C GLN A 115 14.63 5.65 26.63
N LEU A 116 15.28 4.55 26.25
CA LEU A 116 16.70 4.48 25.91
C LEU A 116 16.94 4.64 24.40
N ASN A 117 15.90 4.98 23.63
CA ASN A 117 15.90 5.14 22.18
C ASN A 117 16.23 3.86 21.40
N LYS A 118 16.01 2.67 21.98
CA LYS A 118 16.11 1.40 21.27
C LYS A 118 14.79 1.08 20.59
N PRO A 119 14.81 0.56 19.34
CA PRO A 119 13.59 0.17 18.66
C PRO A 119 12.96 -1.03 19.36
N VAL A 120 11.70 -0.87 19.76
CA VAL A 120 10.84 -1.97 20.26
C VAL A 120 10.24 -2.71 19.07
N LYS A 121 9.65 -1.94 18.14
CA LYS A 121 9.14 -2.42 16.86
C LYS A 121 9.37 -1.37 15.80
N GLU A 122 9.57 -1.82 14.58
CA GLU A 122 9.70 -0.94 13.42
C GLU A 122 9.01 -1.53 12.20
N ARG A 123 8.65 -0.65 11.27
CA ARG A 123 8.08 -0.99 9.98
C ARG A 123 8.66 -0.09 8.91
N VAL A 124 9.06 -0.69 7.79
CA VAL A 124 9.43 0.04 6.57
C VAL A 124 8.23 -0.01 5.62
N LEU A 125 7.93 1.10 4.97
CA LEU A 125 6.88 1.18 3.97
C LEU A 125 7.19 2.23 2.90
N THR A 126 6.72 1.94 1.69
CA THR A 126 6.69 2.89 0.59
C THR A 126 5.45 3.76 0.74
N VAL A 127 5.61 5.08 0.89
CA VAL A 127 4.51 6.04 1.07
C VAL A 127 4.15 6.77 -0.22
N VAL A 128 5.11 6.94 -1.12
CA VAL A 128 4.91 7.39 -2.49
C VAL A 128 5.43 6.28 -3.41
N PRO A 129 4.61 5.71 -4.30
CA PRO A 129 3.28 6.17 -4.71
C PRO A 129 2.10 5.64 -3.87
N THR A 130 2.33 4.74 -2.90
CA THR A 130 1.26 3.92 -2.27
C THR A 130 0.16 4.71 -1.55
N GLN A 131 0.51 5.77 -0.80
CA GLN A 131 -0.47 6.63 -0.12
C GLN A 131 -0.74 7.93 -0.88
N LYS A 132 0.16 8.29 -1.79
CA LYS A 132 0.14 9.50 -2.61
C LYS A 132 0.93 9.23 -3.87
N GLU A 133 0.32 9.38 -5.04
CA GLU A 133 0.95 9.06 -6.33
C GLU A 133 2.26 9.85 -6.56
N VAL A 134 2.24 11.15 -6.31
CA VAL A 134 3.39 12.06 -6.38
C VAL A 134 3.27 13.09 -5.27
N LEU A 135 4.38 13.40 -4.59
CA LEU A 135 4.45 14.47 -3.61
C LEU A 135 5.20 15.66 -4.21
N LYS A 136 4.46 16.72 -4.54
CA LYS A 136 4.96 17.92 -5.24
C LYS A 136 5.86 18.78 -4.34
N PRO A 137 6.67 19.69 -4.91
CA PRO A 137 7.41 20.67 -4.13
C PRO A 137 6.50 21.45 -3.17
N GLU A 138 6.96 21.63 -1.94
CA GLU A 138 6.25 22.27 -0.82
C GLU A 138 4.94 21.60 -0.37
N GLU A 139 4.56 20.49 -1.00
CA GLU A 139 3.36 19.75 -0.63
C GLU A 139 3.55 19.01 0.69
N VAL A 140 2.48 18.96 1.48
CA VAL A 140 2.37 18.20 2.71
C VAL A 140 1.35 17.09 2.52
N MET A 141 1.71 15.86 2.86
CA MET A 141 0.79 14.72 2.90
C MET A 141 0.68 14.14 4.32
N PRO A 142 -0.52 13.74 4.75
CA PRO A 142 -0.64 12.87 5.92
C PRO A 142 -0.07 11.48 5.58
N VAL A 143 0.56 10.83 6.56
CA VAL A 143 1.01 9.45 6.49
C VAL A 143 0.42 8.69 7.67
N ARG A 144 -0.02 7.46 7.42
CA ARG A 144 -0.50 6.55 8.46
C ARG A 144 0.20 5.20 8.38
N VAL A 145 0.59 4.67 9.53
CA VAL A 145 1.30 3.39 9.65
C VAL A 145 0.70 2.60 10.79
N MET A 146 0.38 1.35 10.54
CA MET A 146 -0.02 0.40 11.57
C MET A 146 1.19 -0.48 11.92
N ILE A 147 1.54 -0.53 13.20
CA ILE A 147 2.55 -1.44 13.74
C ILE A 147 1.87 -2.31 14.80
N ASP A 148 1.96 -3.62 14.66
CA ASP A 148 1.31 -4.60 15.52
C ASP A 148 2.31 -5.47 16.30
N GLY A 149 1.76 -6.30 17.17
CA GLY A 149 2.53 -7.29 17.92
C GLY A 149 3.38 -6.70 19.05
N PHE A 150 2.99 -5.54 19.57
CA PHE A 150 3.53 -5.03 20.84
C PHE A 150 3.00 -5.87 22.00
N ARG A 151 3.85 -6.10 22.99
CA ARG A 151 3.44 -6.67 24.27
C ARG A 151 2.88 -5.57 25.17
N LYS A 152 2.05 -5.96 26.13
CA LYS A 152 1.45 -5.01 27.09
C LYS A 152 2.52 -4.29 27.94
N ASP A 153 3.61 -4.99 28.24
CA ASP A 153 4.74 -4.54 29.06
C ASP A 153 5.88 -3.88 28.26
N ASP A 154 5.75 -3.75 26.94
CA ASP A 154 6.75 -3.05 26.13
C ASP A 154 6.81 -1.55 26.50
N ASP A 155 8.02 -1.00 26.65
CA ASP A 155 8.24 0.44 26.84
C ASP A 155 8.14 1.18 25.50
N ARG A 156 6.99 1.81 25.23
CA ARG A 156 6.68 2.51 23.97
C ARG A 156 6.75 4.02 24.16
N ALA A 157 7.94 4.52 24.43
CA ALA A 157 8.15 5.90 24.85
C ALA A 157 7.93 6.93 23.73
N ASN A 158 8.41 6.66 22.51
CA ASN A 158 8.40 7.64 21.42
C ASN A 158 8.26 6.99 20.04
N VAL A 159 7.86 7.79 19.04
CA VAL A 159 7.85 7.42 17.62
C VAL A 159 9.01 8.12 16.90
N ARG A 160 9.77 7.37 16.11
CA ARG A 160 10.85 7.88 15.25
C ARG A 160 10.57 7.56 13.80
N TRP A 161 10.66 8.59 12.97
CA TRP A 161 10.59 8.47 11.52
C TRP A 161 11.97 8.61 10.91
N LYS A 162 12.24 7.83 9.86
CA LYS A 162 13.46 7.92 9.08
C LYS A 162 13.14 7.68 7.62
N VAL A 163 13.64 8.52 6.74
CA VAL A 163 13.59 8.22 5.30
C VAL A 163 14.66 7.17 5.01
N THR A 164 14.36 6.17 4.16
CA THR A 164 15.29 5.08 3.80
C THR A 164 15.58 5.00 2.31
N ALA A 165 14.66 5.49 1.46
CA ALA A 165 14.87 5.67 0.03
C ALA A 165 14.07 6.86 -0.51
N ILE A 166 14.63 7.57 -1.50
CA ILE A 166 13.98 8.72 -2.15
C ILE A 166 14.24 8.65 -3.66
N LYS A 167 13.20 8.86 -4.46
CA LYS A 167 13.28 9.08 -5.90
C LYS A 167 12.65 10.42 -6.24
N VAL A 168 13.41 11.27 -6.92
CA VAL A 168 12.99 12.60 -7.34
C VAL A 168 12.96 12.70 -8.86
N GLN A 169 12.06 13.53 -9.37
CA GLN A 169 11.96 13.92 -10.78
C GLN A 169 11.77 15.44 -10.86
N ASP A 170 12.33 16.04 -11.90
CA ASP A 170 12.14 17.47 -12.18
C ASP A 170 10.71 17.78 -12.66
#